data_AF-A0A353NQD5-F1
#
_entry.id   AF-A0A353NQD5-F1
#
_cell.length_a   1.000
_cell.length_b   1.000
_cell.length_c   1.000
_cell.angle_alpha   90.00
_cell.angle_beta   90.00
_cell.angle_gamma   90.00
#
_symmetry.space_group_name_H-M   'P 1'
#
loop_
_entity.id
_entity.type
_entity.pdbx_description
1 polymer ?
#
loop_
_entity_poly.entity_id
_entity_poly.type
_entity_poly.pdbx_seq_one_letter_code
_entity_poly.pdbx_strand_id
1 'polypeptide(L)'
;RRKLLQLLKSLEITITATRPINEAIVTAGGVDVKGINPKTMESKLVKGLYFAGEILDVDGYTGGFNLQAAFSTGYLAGKLAAGGTGIATP
;
A
#
# COMPACT_ATOMS: atom_id res chain seq x y z
N ARG A 1 12.76 12.60 42.83
CA ARG A 1 13.52 11.80 41.83
C ARG A 1 12.75 10.59 41.29
N ARG A 2 12.26 9.63 42.11
CA ARG A 2 11.54 8.43 41.60
C ARG A 2 10.29 8.75 40.78
N LYS A 3 9.45 9.69 41.23
CA LYS A 3 8.27 10.15 40.50
C LYS A 3 8.60 10.71 39.10
N LEU A 4 9.71 11.45 38.98
CA LEU A 4 10.17 11.98 37.70
C LEU A 4 10.66 10.86 36.76
N LEU A 5 11.39 9.87 37.29
CA LEU A 5 11.82 8.71 36.51
C LEU A 5 10.63 7.91 35.99
N GLN A 6 9.61 7.70 36.82
CA GLN A 6 8.40 7.01 36.43
C GLN A 6 7.66 7.77 35.34
N LEU A 7 7.50 9.09 35.48
CA LEU A 7 6.85 9.91 34.46
C LEU A 7 7.61 9.89 33.12
N LEU A 8 8.94 9.93 33.12
CA LEU A 8 9.74 9.94 31.89
C LEU A 8 9.83 8.57 31.19
N LYS A 9 9.65 7.47 31.92
CA LYS A 9 9.80 6.11 31.40
C LYS A 9 8.46 5.40 31.18
N SER A 10 7.39 5.89 31.78
CA SER A 10 6.06 5.29 31.76
C SER A 10 4.99 6.37 31.76
N LEU A 11 5.11 7.33 30.83
CA LEU A 11 4.07 8.33 30.62
C LEU A 11 2.85 7.67 29.98
N GLU A 12 1.79 7.53 30.75
CA GLU A 12 0.51 7.06 30.23
C GLU A 12 -0.20 8.19 29.50
N ILE A 13 -0.54 7.96 28.22
CA ILE A 13 -1.30 8.89 27.39
C ILE A 13 -2.54 8.15 26.92
N THR A 14 -3.72 8.66 27.27
CA THR A 14 -5.00 8.13 26.78
C THR A 14 -5.22 8.59 25.35
N ILE A 15 -5.30 7.65 24.41
CA ILE A 15 -5.63 7.93 23.01
C ILE A 15 -7.13 8.16 22.89
N THR A 16 -7.54 9.31 22.37
CA THR A 16 -8.96 9.70 22.25
C THR A 16 -9.51 9.47 20.84
N ALA A 17 -8.72 9.71 19.80
CA ALA A 17 -9.10 9.50 18.40
C ALA A 17 -7.86 9.53 17.49
N THR A 18 -8.01 9.03 16.26
CA THR A 18 -7.05 9.23 15.17
C THR A 18 -7.29 10.60 14.49
N ARG A 19 -6.28 11.08 13.75
CA ARG A 19 -6.47 12.18 12.80
C ARG A 19 -7.39 11.74 11.64
N PRO A 20 -8.05 12.68 10.95
CA PRO A 20 -8.85 12.35 9.78
C PRO A 20 -7.98 11.89 8.59
N ILE A 21 -8.59 11.14 7.67
CA ILE A 21 -7.89 10.49 6.54
C ILE A 21 -7.21 11.49 5.59
N ASN A 22 -7.70 12.73 5.51
CA ASN A 22 -7.10 13.79 4.70
C ASN A 22 -5.70 14.22 5.19
N GLU A 23 -5.35 13.87 6.43
CA GLU A 23 -4.03 14.06 7.02
C GLU A 23 -3.20 12.77 7.02
N ALA A 24 -3.77 11.65 6.55
CA ALA A 24 -3.05 10.38 6.47
C ALA A 24 -2.02 10.40 5.33
N ILE A 25 -0.90 9.72 5.56
CA ILE A 25 0.21 9.62 4.60
C ILE A 25 0.01 8.44 3.63
N VAL A 26 -0.80 7.46 4.03
CA VAL A 26 -1.15 6.28 3.25
C VAL A 26 -2.57 5.84 3.61
N THR A 27 -3.29 5.30 2.64
CA THR A 27 -4.60 4.67 2.84
C THR A 27 -4.42 3.16 3.03
N ALA A 28 -4.99 2.61 4.10
CA ALA A 28 -5.17 1.16 4.24
C ALA A 28 -6.52 0.76 3.64
N GLY A 29 -6.53 -0.27 2.78
CA GLY A 29 -7.69 -0.64 1.96
C GLY A 29 -7.51 -0.30 0.48
N GLY A 30 -8.52 -0.62 -0.33
CA GLY A 30 -8.50 -0.35 -1.78
C GLY A 30 -9.20 -1.44 -2.58
N VAL A 31 -8.77 -1.62 -3.82
CA VAL A 31 -9.21 -2.73 -4.67
C VAL A 31 -8.60 -4.04 -4.17
N ASP A 32 -9.46 -5.02 -3.84
CA ASP A 32 -9.02 -6.34 -3.37
C ASP A 32 -8.09 -7.01 -4.39
N VAL A 33 -6.85 -7.24 -3.96
CA VAL A 33 -5.79 -7.87 -4.77
C VAL A 33 -6.15 -9.29 -5.22
N LYS A 34 -7.09 -9.97 -4.56
CA LYS A 34 -7.62 -11.27 -5.03
C LYS A 34 -8.31 -11.15 -6.37
N GLY A 35 -8.88 -10.00 -6.69
CA GLY A 35 -9.49 -9.68 -7.98
C GLY A 35 -8.50 -9.37 -9.09
N ILE A 36 -7.19 -9.35 -8.80
CA ILE A 36 -6.14 -8.91 -9.72
C ILE A 36 -5.20 -10.06 -10.04
N ASN A 37 -4.77 -10.16 -11.29
CA ASN A 37 -3.72 -11.10 -11.68
C ASN A 37 -2.35 -10.52 -11.28
N PRO A 38 -1.62 -11.11 -10.33
CA PRO A 38 -0.36 -10.53 -9.83
C PRO A 38 0.76 -10.52 -10.87
N LYS A 39 0.67 -11.35 -11.92
CA LYS A 39 1.66 -11.38 -13.01
C LYS A 39 1.38 -10.31 -14.07
N THR A 40 0.18 -9.73 -14.07
CA THR A 40 -0.21 -8.76 -15.10
C THR A 40 -0.75 -7.44 -14.62
N MET A 41 -1.14 -7.37 -13.35
CA MET A 41 -1.94 -6.29 -12.79
C MET A 41 -3.29 -6.06 -13.48
N GLU A 42 -3.71 -6.99 -14.35
CA GLU A 42 -5.02 -6.95 -15.01
C GLU A 42 -6.11 -7.42 -14.04
N SER A 43 -7.28 -6.80 -14.12
CA SER A 43 -8.50 -7.29 -13.48
C SER A 43 -8.83 -8.71 -13.95
N LYS A 44 -9.20 -9.57 -13.01
CA LYS A 44 -9.77 -10.89 -13.32
C LYS A 44 -11.20 -10.81 -13.83
N LEU A 45 -11.89 -9.69 -13.60
CA LEU A 45 -13.31 -9.49 -13.95
C LEU A 45 -13.48 -8.76 -15.29
N VAL A 46 -12.60 -7.80 -15.58
CA VAL A 46 -12.72 -6.94 -16.77
C VAL A 46 -11.43 -6.99 -17.58
N LYS A 47 -11.53 -7.51 -18.81
CA LYS A 47 -10.38 -7.58 -19.73
C LYS A 47 -9.95 -6.18 -20.19
N GLY A 48 -8.64 -5.96 -20.22
CA GLY A 48 -8.04 -4.68 -20.59
C GLY A 48 -8.08 -3.61 -19.48
N LEU A 49 -8.58 -3.93 -18.30
CA LEU A 49 -8.56 -3.03 -17.12
C LEU A 49 -7.39 -3.42 -16.21
N TYR A 50 -6.56 -2.44 -15.85
CA TYR A 50 -5.36 -2.64 -15.03
C TYR A 50 -5.36 -1.71 -13.82
N PHE A 51 -4.72 -2.16 -12.73
CA PHE A 51 -4.61 -1.40 -11.49
C PHE A 51 -3.17 -1.34 -11.00
N ALA A 52 -2.75 -0.21 -10.46
CA ALA A 52 -1.40 -0.01 -9.93
C ALA A 52 -1.39 1.08 -8.85
N GLY A 53 -0.38 1.06 -7.98
CA GLY A 53 -0.23 2.06 -6.93
C GLY A 53 -1.19 1.89 -5.76
N GLU A 54 -1.39 2.98 -5.02
CA GLU A 54 -2.11 3.03 -3.74
C GLU A 54 -3.62 2.75 -3.86
N ILE A 55 -4.16 2.64 -5.08
CA ILE A 55 -5.56 2.22 -5.26
C ILE A 55 -5.77 0.73 -4.94
N LEU A 56 -4.69 -0.05 -4.96
CA LEU A 56 -4.69 -1.45 -4.56
C LEU A 56 -4.77 -1.56 -3.05
N ASP A 57 -5.41 -2.62 -2.55
CA ASP A 57 -5.37 -2.99 -1.14
C ASP A 57 -3.98 -3.54 -0.76
N VAL A 58 -2.99 -2.65 -0.78
CA VAL A 58 -1.57 -2.88 -0.48
C VAL A 58 -1.01 -1.63 0.20
N ASP A 59 -0.78 -1.74 1.49
CA ASP A 59 -0.10 -0.71 2.28
C ASP A 59 1.12 -1.28 3.00
N GLY A 60 2.16 -0.46 3.11
CA GLY A 60 3.38 -0.78 3.85
C GLY A 60 3.69 0.26 4.92
N TYR A 61 4.56 -0.11 5.85
CA TYR A 61 5.13 0.83 6.81
C TYR A 61 5.86 1.99 6.10
N THR A 62 6.09 3.08 6.83
CA THR A 62 6.95 4.17 6.35
C THR A 62 8.37 3.67 6.09
N GLY A 63 9.06 4.28 5.13
CA GLY A 63 10.41 3.86 4.71
C GLY A 63 10.56 3.60 3.22
N GLY A 64 9.60 4.04 2.39
CA GLY A 64 9.67 3.93 0.92
C GLY A 64 8.93 2.72 0.34
N PHE A 65 8.36 1.85 1.16
CA PHE A 65 7.66 0.63 0.70
C PHE A 65 6.44 0.93 -0.19
N ASN A 66 5.63 1.93 0.16
CA ASN A 66 4.48 2.34 -0.66
C ASN A 66 4.91 2.87 -2.04
N LEU A 67 6.00 3.64 -2.10
CA LEU A 67 6.57 4.11 -3.36
C LEU A 67 7.11 2.93 -4.19
N GLN A 68 7.81 2.00 -3.56
CA GLN A 68 8.32 0.81 -4.23
C GLN A 68 7.18 -0.05 -4.80
N ALA A 69 6.10 -0.23 -4.05
CA ALA A 69 4.90 -0.93 -4.52
C ALA A 69 4.26 -0.20 -5.71
N ALA A 70 4.14 1.13 -5.64
CA ALA A 70 3.61 1.94 -6.72
C ALA A 70 4.45 1.85 -8.01
N PHE A 71 5.78 1.95 -7.90
CA PHE A 71 6.65 1.84 -9.06
C PHE A 71 6.65 0.43 -9.67
N SER A 72 6.70 -0.60 -8.84
CA SER A 72 6.74 -2.00 -9.30
C SER A 72 5.44 -2.38 -10.02
N THR A 73 4.30 -2.06 -9.42
CA THR A 73 2.97 -2.33 -10.00
C THR A 73 2.70 -1.47 -11.23
N GLY A 74 3.07 -0.19 -11.21
CA GLY A 74 2.91 0.73 -12.33
C GLY A 74 3.71 0.30 -13.56
N TYR A 75 4.97 -0.12 -13.37
CA TYR A 75 5.80 -0.65 -14.45
C TYR A 75 5.14 -1.87 -15.11
N LEU A 76 4.70 -2.85 -14.31
CA LEU A 76 4.12 -4.09 -14.81
C LEU A 76 2.79 -3.84 -15.54
N ALA A 77 1.89 -3.07 -14.93
CA ALA A 77 0.61 -2.70 -15.50
C ALA A 77 0.78 -1.97 -16.84
N GLY A 78 1.66 -0.95 -16.88
CA GLY A 78 1.92 -0.16 -18.07
C GLY A 78 2.52 -1.00 -19.20
N LYS A 79 3.51 -1.84 -18.89
CA LYS A 79 4.15 -2.74 -19.88
C LYS A 79 3.13 -3.67 -20.54
N LEU A 80 2.22 -4.24 -19.74
CA LEU A 80 1.28 -5.26 -20.21
C LEU A 80 0.02 -4.67 -20.85
N ALA A 81 -0.43 -3.51 -20.39
CA ALA A 81 -1.48 -2.75 -21.06
C ALA A 81 -1.07 -2.34 -22.49
N ALA A 82 0.23 -2.10 -22.72
CA ALA A 82 0.79 -1.80 -24.03
C ALA A 82 1.05 -3.04 -24.92
N GLY A 83 0.67 -4.25 -24.49
CA GLY A 83 0.88 -5.49 -25.25
C GLY A 83 2.27 -6.11 -25.10
N GLY A 84 3.07 -5.68 -24.12
CA GLY A 84 4.33 -6.32 -23.79
C GLY A 84 4.14 -7.75 -23.24
N THR A 85 5.19 -8.56 -23.24
CA THR A 85 5.15 -9.90 -22.64
C THR A 85 5.30 -9.84 -21.12
N GLY A 86 4.55 -10.69 -20.41
CA GLY A 86 4.57 -10.78 -18.96
C GLY A 86 5.92 -11.18 -18.40
N ILE A 87 6.09 -11.05 -17.08
CA ILE A 87 7.31 -11.50 -16.41
C ILE A 87 7.35 -13.04 -16.49
N ALA A 88 8.34 -13.58 -17.21
CA ALA A 88 8.64 -15.01 -17.15
C ALA A 88 9.13 -15.33 -15.73
N THR A 89 8.48 -16.28 -15.06
CA THR A 89 9.00 -16.83 -13.82
C THR A 89 10.24 -17.69 -14.13
N PRO A 90 11.28 -17.68 -13.27
CA PRO A 90 12.26 -18.78 -13.30
C PRO A 90 11.58 -20.13 -13.02
#